data_AF-A0A974P797-F1
#
_entry.id   AF-A0A974P797-F1
#
_cell.length_a   1.000
_cell.length_b   1.000
_cell.length_c   1.000
_cell.angle_alpha   90.00
_cell.angle_beta   90.00
_cell.angle_gamma   90.00
#
_symmetry.space_group_name_H-M   'P 1'
#
loop_
_entity.id
_entity.type
_entity.pdbx_description
1 polymer ?
#
loop_
_entity_poly.entity_id
_entity_poly.type
_entity_poly.pdbx_seq_one_letter_code
_entity_poly.pdbx_strand_id
1 'polypeptide(L)'
;MGADFIDYIVADRHVIPAGAEQFYSEQVIRLPHSYQVNDHDRVVPPQTPTRREAGLPDAAFVFACFNANYKLSPAVFSVWMRLLNQVPGSVLWLLESNPAVVRNLRAQAQARGVDPGRLVFAPKVTPEAHLARHRLADLFLDTLPYNAHTTASDALWVGLPLVTCAGQGFAARVAVSLLEAVGLPELITESLEAYEAQALELATQPARLADLKARLAASVQTAPLFDTDLTRRHIEAAYTIAWARHQRGEPRKPSTSNPSPRRCGCACACRA
;
A
#
# COMPACT_ATOMS: atom_id res chain seq x y z
N MET A 1 -6.28 -2.29 -19.81
CA MET A 1 -6.72 -1.19 -20.69
C MET A 1 -7.75 -1.66 -21.70
N GLY A 2 -7.68 -2.92 -22.16
CA GLY A 2 -8.71 -3.45 -23.08
C GLY A 2 -8.62 -2.86 -24.48
N ALA A 3 -7.39 -2.57 -24.92
CA ALA A 3 -7.11 -1.88 -26.18
C ALA A 3 -6.04 -2.60 -26.98
N ASP A 4 -6.29 -2.84 -28.26
CA ASP A 4 -5.42 -3.66 -29.14
C ASP A 4 -4.05 -3.02 -29.42
N PHE A 5 -3.95 -1.71 -29.21
CA PHE A 5 -2.72 -0.93 -29.37
C PHE A 5 -1.86 -0.87 -28.10
N ILE A 6 -2.27 -1.52 -27.00
CA ILE A 6 -1.45 -1.66 -25.79
C ILE A 6 -0.95 -3.10 -25.72
N ASP A 7 0.36 -3.27 -25.90
CA ASP A 7 0.97 -4.60 -26.03
C ASP A 7 1.14 -5.32 -24.68
N TYR A 8 1.58 -4.58 -23.66
CA TYR A 8 2.00 -5.12 -22.37
C TYR A 8 1.44 -4.31 -21.20
N ILE A 9 1.24 -5.00 -20.08
CA ILE A 9 0.98 -4.41 -18.76
C ILE A 9 2.09 -4.85 -17.80
N VAL A 10 2.66 -3.89 -17.07
CA VAL A 10 3.64 -4.17 -16.01
C VAL A 10 2.88 -4.40 -14.70
N ALA A 11 3.14 -5.53 -14.08
CA ALA A 11 2.46 -6.01 -12.89
C ALA A 11 3.43 -6.84 -12.03
N ASP A 12 2.92 -7.50 -10.99
CA ASP A 12 3.60 -8.54 -10.24
C ASP A 12 2.64 -9.72 -10.01
N ARG A 13 3.13 -10.77 -9.34
CA ARG A 13 2.36 -11.99 -9.07
C ARG A 13 1.19 -11.81 -8.09
N HIS A 14 1.13 -10.70 -7.37
CA HIS A 14 0.10 -10.44 -6.36
C HIS A 14 -1.04 -9.60 -6.92
N VAL A 15 -0.73 -8.55 -7.72
CA VAL A 15 -1.76 -7.73 -8.37
C VAL A 15 -2.41 -8.41 -9.58
N ILE A 16 -1.65 -9.23 -10.33
CA ILE A 16 -2.20 -10.12 -11.36
C ILE A 16 -1.70 -11.55 -11.05
N PRO A 17 -2.42 -12.31 -10.20
CA PRO A 17 -2.06 -13.68 -9.88
C PRO A 17 -2.18 -14.60 -11.09
N ALA A 18 -1.59 -15.79 -10.99
CA ALA A 18 -1.68 -16.80 -12.03
C ALA A 18 -3.14 -17.15 -12.34
N GLY A 19 -3.48 -17.23 -13.62
CA GLY A 19 -4.84 -17.43 -14.11
C GLY A 19 -5.64 -16.14 -14.29
N ALA A 20 -5.27 -15.03 -13.64
CA ALA A 20 -5.96 -13.75 -13.81
C ALA A 20 -5.61 -13.04 -15.12
N GLU A 21 -4.54 -13.46 -15.82
CA GLU A 21 -4.14 -12.90 -17.12
C GLU A 21 -5.24 -13.03 -18.17
N GLN A 22 -6.15 -13.99 -18.02
CA GLN A 22 -7.30 -14.16 -18.91
C GLN A 22 -8.22 -12.94 -18.96
N PHE A 23 -8.16 -12.07 -17.94
CA PHE A 23 -8.96 -10.84 -17.84
C PHE A 23 -8.22 -9.61 -18.41
N TYR A 24 -7.04 -9.79 -19.01
CA TYR A 24 -6.22 -8.72 -19.58
C TYR A 24 -6.00 -8.97 -21.08
N SER A 25 -6.21 -7.93 -21.89
CA SER A 25 -5.87 -7.98 -23.32
C SER A 25 -4.36 -7.90 -23.53
N GLU A 26 -3.67 -7.20 -22.64
CA GLU A 26 -2.23 -7.03 -22.64
C GLU A 26 -1.50 -8.29 -22.18
N GLN A 27 -0.29 -8.50 -22.69
CA GLN A 27 0.59 -9.52 -22.14
C GLN A 27 1.22 -9.04 -20.83
N VAL A 28 1.19 -9.88 -19.80
CA VAL A 28 1.62 -9.49 -18.45
C VAL A 28 3.14 -9.61 -18.31
N ILE A 29 3.81 -8.49 -18.05
CA ILE A 29 5.19 -8.44 -17.58
C ILE A 29 5.15 -8.43 -16.05
N ARG A 30 5.80 -9.41 -15.42
CA ARG A 30 5.85 -9.54 -13.96
C ARG A 30 7.20 -9.11 -13.41
N LEU A 31 7.18 -8.06 -12.60
CA LEU A 31 8.28 -7.71 -11.73
C LEU A 31 8.36 -8.69 -10.54
N PRO A 32 9.55 -9.01 -10.01
CA PRO A 32 9.72 -10.09 -9.03
C PRO A 32 9.24 -9.75 -7.62
N HIS A 33 9.21 -8.46 -7.24
CA HIS A 33 8.87 -8.02 -5.89
C HIS A 33 7.53 -7.29 -5.85
N SER A 34 7.49 -6.05 -6.35
CA SER A 34 6.30 -5.24 -6.51
C SER A 34 6.31 -4.59 -7.89
N TYR A 35 5.13 -4.38 -8.47
CA TYR A 35 4.97 -3.60 -9.70
C TYR A 35 5.15 -2.09 -9.46
N GLN A 36 4.92 -1.64 -8.22
CA GLN A 36 4.89 -0.23 -7.87
C GLN A 36 6.32 0.27 -7.59
N VAL A 37 6.75 1.26 -8.35
CA VAL A 37 8.01 1.97 -8.11
C VAL A 37 7.79 3.00 -7.02
N ASN A 38 8.62 2.95 -5.97
CA ASN A 38 8.65 3.96 -4.93
C ASN A 38 10.02 4.64 -4.88
N ASP A 39 10.02 5.90 -4.48
CA ASP A 39 11.22 6.72 -4.36
C ASP A 39 11.87 6.51 -2.97
N HIS A 40 13.09 6.00 -2.97
CA HIS A 40 13.90 5.75 -1.78
C HIS A 40 14.52 7.01 -1.16
N ASP A 41 14.58 8.11 -1.91
CA ASP A 41 15.18 9.38 -1.47
C ASP A 41 14.14 10.32 -0.82
N ARG A 42 12.93 9.82 -0.55
CA ARG A 42 11.84 10.63 0.01
C ARG A 42 12.18 11.14 1.41
N VAL A 43 12.38 12.45 1.49
CA VAL A 43 12.63 13.15 2.75
C VAL A 43 11.40 13.09 3.63
N VAL A 44 11.54 12.48 4.81
CA VAL A 44 10.56 12.59 5.89
C VAL A 44 11.07 13.62 6.89
N PRO A 45 10.36 14.74 7.10
CA PRO A 45 10.77 15.76 8.06
C PRO A 45 11.07 15.14 9.43
N PRO A 46 12.15 15.57 10.13
CA PRO A 46 12.46 15.07 11.45
C PRO A 46 11.39 15.50 12.47
N GLN A 47 10.84 16.70 12.29
CA GLN A 47 9.78 17.23 13.12
C GLN A 47 8.43 16.69 12.64
N THR A 48 7.74 15.99 13.54
CA THR A 48 6.36 15.54 13.35
C THR A 48 5.47 16.41 14.23
N PRO A 49 4.33 16.93 13.73
CA PRO A 49 3.39 17.66 14.59
C PRO A 49 2.93 16.77 15.75
N THR A 50 2.54 17.36 16.87
CA THR A 50 1.91 16.63 17.97
C THR A 50 0.51 16.13 17.57
N ARG A 51 0.00 15.11 18.28
CA ARG A 51 -1.39 14.64 18.10
C ARG A 51 -2.39 15.78 18.28
N ARG A 52 -2.20 16.60 19.33
CA ARG A 52 -3.03 17.78 19.57
C ARG A 52 -3.04 18.79 18.42
N GLU A 53 -1.88 19.10 17.83
CA GLU A 53 -1.79 19.98 16.64
C GLU A 53 -2.48 19.40 15.41
N ALA A 54 -2.53 18.06 15.31
CA ALA A 54 -3.25 17.35 14.26
C ALA A 54 -4.76 17.15 14.56
N GLY A 55 -5.26 17.67 15.69
CA GLY A 55 -6.65 17.50 16.13
C GLY A 55 -6.98 16.09 16.64
N LEU A 56 -5.97 15.32 17.03
CA LEU A 56 -6.11 13.97 17.58
C LEU A 56 -6.02 13.99 19.12
N PRO A 57 -6.76 13.12 19.82
CA PRO A 57 -6.56 12.92 21.25
C PRO A 57 -5.21 12.24 21.53
N ASP A 58 -4.48 12.70 22.56
CA ASP A 58 -3.12 12.23 22.83
C ASP A 58 -3.07 10.71 23.14
N ALA A 59 -4.02 10.21 23.93
CA ALA A 59 -4.06 8.81 24.38
C ALA A 59 -4.92 7.87 23.51
N ALA A 60 -5.52 8.36 22.42
CA ALA A 60 -6.37 7.55 21.57
C ALA A 60 -5.56 6.56 20.72
N PHE A 61 -6.12 5.37 20.47
CA PHE A 61 -5.66 4.55 19.36
C PHE A 61 -6.14 5.18 18.04
N VAL A 62 -5.22 5.50 17.14
CA VAL A 62 -5.54 6.22 15.90
C VAL A 62 -5.55 5.25 14.73
N PHE A 63 -6.75 4.83 14.32
CA PHE A 63 -6.93 4.23 13.00
C PHE A 63 -6.82 5.32 11.94
N ALA A 64 -6.10 5.09 10.84
CA ALA A 64 -5.96 6.06 9.77
C ALA A 64 -6.34 5.49 8.41
N CYS A 65 -6.96 6.31 7.56
CA CYS A 65 -7.13 6.03 6.15
C CYS A 65 -7.12 7.34 5.37
N PHE A 66 -6.02 7.63 4.68
CA PHE A 66 -5.88 8.83 3.86
C PHE A 66 -6.24 8.62 2.38
N ASN A 67 -6.94 7.53 2.07
CA ASN A 67 -7.42 7.24 0.72
C ASN A 67 -8.45 8.28 0.25
N ALA A 68 -8.54 8.44 -1.08
CA ALA A 68 -9.59 9.24 -1.69
C ALA A 68 -10.99 8.70 -1.31
N ASN A 69 -11.94 9.60 -1.09
CA ASN A 69 -13.26 9.25 -0.55
C ASN A 69 -14.07 8.29 -1.43
N TYR A 70 -13.82 8.23 -2.75
CA TYR A 70 -14.49 7.27 -3.64
C TYR A 70 -14.05 5.81 -3.40
N LYS A 71 -12.96 5.58 -2.66
CA LYS A 71 -12.52 4.23 -2.26
C LYS A 71 -13.26 3.71 -1.02
N LEU A 72 -14.01 4.57 -0.33
CA LEU A 72 -14.77 4.22 0.87
C LEU A 72 -16.10 3.57 0.49
N SER A 73 -16.15 2.24 0.54
CA SER A 73 -17.40 1.49 0.34
C SER A 73 -18.22 1.43 1.64
N PRO A 74 -19.56 1.32 1.57
CA PRO A 74 -20.39 1.16 2.76
C PRO A 74 -20.04 -0.07 3.61
N ALA A 75 -19.59 -1.16 2.97
CA ALA A 75 -19.20 -2.39 3.65
C ALA A 75 -17.96 -2.19 4.53
N VAL A 76 -16.89 -1.62 3.95
CA VAL A 76 -15.64 -1.33 4.67
C VAL A 76 -15.88 -0.29 5.77
N PHE A 77 -16.63 0.78 5.46
CA PHE A 77 -16.94 1.80 6.47
C PHE A 77 -17.73 1.21 7.66
N SER A 78 -18.60 0.23 7.42
CA SER A 78 -19.34 -0.44 8.49
C SER A 78 -18.43 -1.29 9.38
N VAL A 79 -17.40 -1.94 8.82
CA VAL A 79 -16.34 -2.61 9.61
C VAL A 79 -15.66 -1.60 10.52
N TRP A 80 -15.26 -0.45 9.99
CA TRP A 80 -14.56 0.57 10.79
C TRP A 80 -15.42 1.12 11.92
N MET A 81 -16.74 1.28 11.72
CA MET A 81 -17.63 1.69 12.80
C MET A 81 -17.72 0.63 13.91
N ARG A 82 -17.73 -0.66 13.54
CA ARG A 82 -17.65 -1.75 14.53
C ARG A 82 -16.32 -1.75 15.27
N LEU A 83 -15.20 -1.51 14.58
CA LEU A 83 -13.88 -1.36 15.23
C LEU A 83 -13.87 -0.21 16.24
N LEU A 84 -14.41 0.96 15.87
CA LEU A 84 -14.53 2.09 16.79
C LEU A 84 -15.38 1.72 18.01
N ASN A 85 -16.49 1.02 17.85
CA ASN A 85 -17.30 0.57 18.99
C ASN A 85 -16.57 -0.44 19.89
N GLN A 86 -15.77 -1.34 19.30
CA GLN A 86 -15.03 -2.37 20.04
C GLN A 86 -13.75 -1.87 20.70
N VAL A 87 -13.21 -0.73 20.27
CA VAL A 87 -12.00 -0.10 20.83
C VAL A 87 -12.36 1.26 21.42
N PRO A 88 -12.76 1.33 22.71
CA PRO A 88 -13.15 2.58 23.37
C PRO A 88 -12.04 3.63 23.30
N GLY A 89 -12.41 4.89 23.06
CA GLY A 89 -11.47 6.01 22.98
C GLY A 89 -10.64 6.08 21.69
N SER A 90 -10.73 5.09 20.79
CA SER A 90 -10.07 5.16 19.48
C SER A 90 -10.74 6.19 18.56
N VAL A 91 -10.00 6.66 17.56
CA VAL A 91 -10.50 7.57 16.53
C VAL A 91 -10.18 7.04 15.15
N LEU A 92 -10.97 7.44 14.16
CA LEU A 92 -10.72 7.20 12.74
C LEU A 92 -10.31 8.51 12.07
N TRP A 93 -9.09 8.55 11.56
CA TRP A 93 -8.49 9.71 10.94
C TRP A 93 -8.49 9.60 9.42
N LEU A 94 -9.30 10.43 8.77
CA LEU A 94 -9.56 10.39 7.32
C LEU A 94 -8.97 11.62 6.64
N LEU A 95 -8.65 11.52 5.34
CA LEU A 95 -8.31 12.70 4.55
C LEU A 95 -9.56 13.58 4.34
N GLU A 96 -9.45 14.87 4.63
CA GLU A 96 -10.50 15.84 4.35
C GLU A 96 -10.61 16.05 2.83
N SER A 97 -11.70 15.54 2.25
CA SER A 97 -11.99 15.70 0.82
C SER A 97 -12.72 17.01 0.55
N ASN A 98 -13.94 17.14 1.09
CA ASN A 98 -14.79 18.32 0.95
C ASN A 98 -15.89 18.31 2.05
N PRO A 99 -16.57 19.44 2.29
CA PRO A 99 -17.56 19.55 3.37
C PRO A 99 -18.74 18.58 3.26
N ALA A 100 -19.16 18.21 2.04
CA ALA A 100 -20.28 17.27 1.86
C ALA A 100 -19.88 15.86 2.28
N VAL A 101 -18.67 15.42 1.93
CA VAL A 101 -18.13 14.13 2.37
C VAL A 101 -18.01 14.08 3.89
N VAL A 102 -17.49 15.13 4.52
CA VAL A 102 -17.35 15.21 5.99
C VAL A 102 -18.73 15.06 6.67
N ARG A 103 -19.73 15.84 6.23
CA ARG A 103 -21.10 15.75 6.78
C ARG A 103 -21.69 14.35 6.60
N ASN A 104 -21.54 13.77 5.41
CA ASN A 104 -22.10 12.45 5.12
C ASN A 104 -21.45 11.35 5.95
N LEU A 105 -20.12 11.34 6.07
CA LEU A 105 -19.42 10.33 6.87
C LEU A 105 -19.78 10.45 8.36
N ARG A 106 -19.89 11.67 8.89
CA ARG A 106 -20.38 11.92 10.25
C ARG A 106 -21.80 11.40 10.47
N ALA A 107 -22.73 11.69 9.54
CA ALA A 107 -24.09 11.18 9.62
C ALA A 107 -24.13 9.63 9.54
N GLN A 108 -23.30 9.03 8.70
CA GLN A 108 -23.19 7.58 8.56
C GLN A 108 -22.55 6.91 9.79
N ALA A 109 -21.64 7.59 10.49
CA ALA A 109 -21.11 7.14 11.78
C ALA A 109 -22.21 7.16 12.85
N GLN A 110 -22.94 8.28 12.98
CA GLN A 110 -24.06 8.41 13.91
C GLN A 110 -25.12 7.32 13.69
N ALA A 111 -25.47 7.05 12.43
CA ALA A 111 -26.45 6.02 12.07
C ALA A 111 -26.00 4.59 12.45
N ARG A 112 -24.70 4.38 12.69
CA ARG A 112 -24.10 3.11 13.15
C ARG A 112 -23.75 3.13 14.65
N GLY A 113 -24.26 4.12 15.39
CA GLY A 113 -24.06 4.24 16.84
C GLY A 113 -22.67 4.75 17.25
N VAL A 114 -21.89 5.31 16.32
CA VAL A 114 -20.57 5.89 16.61
C VAL A 114 -20.70 7.41 16.71
N ASP A 115 -20.16 7.98 17.78
CA ASP A 115 -20.04 9.44 17.93
C ASP A 115 -19.29 10.06 16.73
N PRO A 116 -19.91 10.98 15.96
CA PRO A 116 -19.28 11.69 14.85
C PRO A 116 -17.99 12.43 15.22
N GLY A 117 -17.79 12.78 16.50
CA GLY A 117 -16.57 13.37 17.02
C GLY A 117 -15.35 12.45 16.94
N ARG A 118 -15.56 11.13 16.84
CA ARG A 118 -14.49 10.13 16.68
C ARG A 118 -13.98 10.02 15.24
N LEU A 119 -14.61 10.71 14.29
CA LEU A 119 -14.12 10.88 12.93
C LEU A 119 -13.36 12.21 12.84
N VAL A 120 -12.04 12.12 12.77
CA VAL A 120 -11.14 13.27 12.62
C VAL A 120 -10.76 13.40 11.15
N PHE A 121 -10.71 14.63 10.64
CA PHE A 121 -10.44 14.90 9.22
C PHE A 121 -9.14 15.69 9.08
N ALA A 122 -8.16 15.09 8.41
CA ALA A 122 -6.85 15.67 8.16
C ALA A 122 -6.90 16.61 6.94
N PRO A 123 -6.50 17.88 7.05
CA PRO A 123 -6.51 18.80 5.93
C PRO A 123 -5.50 18.40 4.85
N LYS A 124 -5.59 19.01 3.67
CA LYS A 124 -4.55 18.90 2.66
C LYS A 124 -3.32 19.70 3.09
N VAL A 125 -2.15 19.09 2.97
CA VAL A 125 -0.85 19.65 3.35
C VAL A 125 0.18 19.31 2.28
N THR A 126 1.42 19.81 2.40
CA THR A 126 2.49 19.42 1.48
C THR A 126 2.79 17.92 1.57
N PRO A 127 3.38 17.30 0.54
CA PRO A 127 3.73 15.87 0.57
C PRO A 127 4.59 15.47 1.77
N GLU A 128 5.54 16.32 2.17
CA GLU A 128 6.47 16.06 3.29
C GLU A 128 5.72 16.08 4.63
N ALA A 129 4.84 17.07 4.83
CA ALA A 129 3.98 17.14 5.99
C ALA A 129 2.96 15.99 6.01
N HIS A 130 2.50 15.55 4.83
CA HIS A 130 1.63 14.38 4.69
C HIS A 130 2.34 13.08 5.10
N LEU A 131 3.60 12.89 4.71
CA LEU A 131 4.39 11.77 5.18
C LEU A 131 4.62 11.83 6.69
N ALA A 132 5.07 12.98 7.22
CA ALA A 132 5.34 13.12 8.64
C ALA A 132 4.11 12.76 9.50
N ARG A 133 2.92 13.25 9.13
CA ARG A 133 1.71 13.01 9.93
C ARG A 133 1.29 11.54 10.01
N HIS A 134 1.69 10.67 9.06
CA HIS A 134 1.40 9.24 9.15
C HIS A 134 1.99 8.61 10.43
N ARG A 135 3.09 9.15 10.97
CA ARG A 135 3.69 8.70 12.23
C ARG A 135 2.80 8.88 13.46
N LEU A 136 1.75 9.70 13.36
CA LEU A 136 0.79 9.92 14.45
C LEU A 136 -0.29 8.85 14.53
N ALA A 137 -0.47 8.09 13.44
CA ALA A 137 -1.40 6.99 13.39
C ALA A 137 -0.80 5.71 14.01
N ASP A 138 -1.68 4.83 14.48
CA ASP A 138 -1.28 3.55 15.06
C ASP A 138 -1.41 2.40 14.07
N LEU A 139 -2.49 2.40 13.28
CA LEU A 139 -2.78 1.40 12.27
C LEU A 139 -3.46 2.04 11.07
N PHE A 140 -2.96 1.76 9.86
CA PHE A 140 -3.63 2.16 8.63
C PHE A 140 -4.65 1.09 8.21
N LEU A 141 -5.86 1.54 7.92
CA LEU A 141 -6.97 0.71 7.48
C LEU A 141 -7.13 0.84 5.97
N ASP A 142 -6.86 -0.23 5.23
CA ASP A 142 -7.02 -0.22 3.79
C ASP A 142 -8.48 -0.35 3.34
N THR A 143 -8.77 -0.05 2.07
CA THR A 143 -10.10 -0.07 1.46
C THR A 143 -10.29 -1.21 0.46
N LEU A 144 -11.54 -1.61 0.26
CA LEU A 144 -11.98 -2.64 -0.69
C LEU A 144 -13.28 -2.15 -1.37
N PRO A 145 -13.47 -2.32 -2.70
CA PRO A 145 -12.69 -3.13 -3.66
C PRO A 145 -11.48 -2.42 -4.28
N TYR A 146 -11.15 -1.21 -3.84
CA TYR A 146 -10.04 -0.44 -4.38
C TYR A 146 -9.08 -0.13 -3.24
N ASN A 147 -7.95 -0.82 -3.17
CA ASN A 147 -6.94 -0.64 -2.14
C ASN A 147 -6.28 0.75 -2.21
N ALA A 148 -5.61 1.11 -1.13
CA ALA A 148 -4.55 2.09 -1.08
C ALA A 148 -3.46 1.70 -2.10
N HIS A 149 -2.88 2.72 -2.72
CA HIS A 149 -1.79 2.53 -3.67
C HIS A 149 -0.60 3.32 -3.14
N THR A 150 -0.43 4.57 -3.56
CA THR A 150 0.62 5.46 -3.04
C THR A 150 0.47 5.73 -1.54
N THR A 151 -0.75 5.86 -1.04
CA THR A 151 -1.04 6.02 0.39
C THR A 151 -0.61 4.82 1.25
N ALA A 152 -0.62 3.61 0.69
CA ALA A 152 -0.11 2.43 1.38
C ALA A 152 1.42 2.43 1.43
N SER A 153 2.09 2.76 0.32
CA SER A 153 3.55 2.89 0.35
C SER A 153 4.02 4.06 1.20
N ASP A 154 3.27 5.17 1.27
CA ASP A 154 3.49 6.28 2.21
C ASP A 154 3.46 5.82 3.68
N ALA A 155 2.42 5.05 4.04
CA ALA A 155 2.27 4.50 5.38
C ALA A 155 3.46 3.58 5.73
N LEU A 156 3.77 2.62 4.84
CA LEU A 156 4.86 1.68 5.05
C LEU A 156 6.22 2.38 5.13
N TRP A 157 6.45 3.41 4.31
CA TRP A 157 7.70 4.18 4.27
C TRP A 157 8.02 4.83 5.62
N VAL A 158 7.01 5.31 6.34
CA VAL A 158 7.21 5.95 7.65
C VAL A 158 7.03 4.99 8.84
N GLY A 159 6.92 3.69 8.60
CA GLY A 159 6.79 2.68 9.65
C GLY A 159 5.37 2.49 10.20
N LEU A 160 4.33 2.96 9.49
CA LEU A 160 2.94 2.73 9.85
C LEU A 160 2.45 1.40 9.23
N PRO A 161 2.19 0.35 10.03
CA PRO A 161 1.62 -0.90 9.51
C PRO A 161 0.20 -0.66 8.98
N LEU A 162 -0.19 -1.46 7.98
CA LEU A 162 -1.52 -1.41 7.39
C LEU A 162 -2.12 -2.81 7.28
N VAL A 163 -3.43 -2.95 7.55
CA VAL A 163 -4.18 -4.18 7.27
C VAL A 163 -4.92 -4.01 5.95
N THR A 164 -4.88 -5.02 5.08
CA THR A 164 -5.61 -5.04 3.82
C THR A 164 -6.45 -6.30 3.65
N CYS A 165 -7.49 -6.20 2.83
CA CYS A 165 -8.29 -7.33 2.36
C CYS A 165 -8.04 -7.51 0.87
N ALA A 166 -7.49 -8.66 0.50
CA ALA A 166 -7.25 -9.07 -0.86
C ALA A 166 -8.59 -9.33 -1.56
N GLY A 167 -8.92 -8.50 -2.55
CA GLY A 167 -10.10 -8.69 -3.36
C GLY A 167 -9.82 -9.32 -4.72
N GLN A 168 -10.79 -9.12 -5.62
CA GLN A 168 -10.72 -9.54 -7.01
C GLN A 168 -10.27 -8.38 -7.91
N GLY A 169 -9.32 -8.68 -8.79
CA GLY A 169 -8.75 -7.71 -9.74
C GLY A 169 -7.62 -6.85 -9.18
N PHE A 170 -6.87 -6.21 -10.09
CA PHE A 170 -5.65 -5.47 -9.79
C PHE A 170 -5.78 -4.46 -8.65
N ALA A 171 -6.77 -3.58 -8.75
CA ALA A 171 -6.94 -2.46 -7.81
C ALA A 171 -7.26 -2.94 -6.39
N ALA A 172 -7.79 -4.15 -6.23
CA ALA A 172 -8.14 -4.77 -4.96
C ALA A 172 -6.99 -5.56 -4.33
N ARG A 173 -5.80 -5.52 -4.94
CA ARG A 173 -4.64 -6.34 -4.55
C ARG A 173 -3.33 -5.54 -4.49
N VAL A 174 -3.39 -4.21 -4.63
CA VAL A 174 -2.16 -3.40 -4.60
C VAL A 174 -1.50 -3.47 -3.24
N ALA A 175 -2.24 -3.28 -2.14
CA ALA A 175 -1.66 -3.37 -0.80
C ALA A 175 -1.14 -4.77 -0.47
N VAL A 176 -1.70 -5.83 -1.07
CA VAL A 176 -1.18 -7.21 -1.00
C VAL A 176 0.26 -7.26 -1.52
N SER A 177 0.50 -6.73 -2.73
CA SER A 177 1.85 -6.65 -3.31
C SER A 177 2.82 -5.87 -2.42
N LEU A 178 2.38 -4.73 -1.87
CA LEU A 178 3.23 -3.89 -1.04
C LEU A 178 3.62 -4.58 0.27
N LEU A 179 2.66 -5.24 0.94
CA LEU A 179 2.90 -5.98 2.18
C LEU A 179 3.84 -7.17 1.98
N GLU A 180 3.71 -7.90 0.87
CA GLU A 180 4.65 -8.95 0.48
C GLU A 180 6.05 -8.39 0.25
N ALA A 181 6.17 -7.25 -0.43
CA ALA A 181 7.45 -6.62 -0.75
C ALA A 181 8.17 -6.02 0.48
N VAL A 182 7.47 -5.76 1.59
CA VAL A 182 8.07 -5.37 2.88
C VAL A 182 8.17 -6.52 3.90
N GLY A 183 7.77 -7.74 3.53
CA GLY A 183 7.88 -8.92 4.38
C GLY A 183 6.88 -8.96 5.54
N LEU A 184 5.67 -8.42 5.34
CA LEU A 184 4.55 -8.46 6.29
C LEU A 184 3.30 -9.13 5.71
N PRO A 185 3.39 -10.34 5.12
CA PRO A 185 2.24 -11.01 4.50
C PRO A 185 1.13 -11.35 5.51
N GLU A 186 1.41 -11.42 6.80
CA GLU A 186 0.41 -11.66 7.84
C GLU A 186 -0.63 -10.52 7.98
N LEU A 187 -0.38 -9.36 7.39
CA LEU A 187 -1.32 -8.23 7.39
C LEU A 187 -2.30 -8.28 6.19
N ILE A 188 -2.21 -9.32 5.38
CA ILE A 188 -3.08 -9.60 4.24
C ILE A 188 -4.19 -10.54 4.68
N THR A 189 -5.44 -10.12 4.49
CA THR A 189 -6.64 -10.91 4.80
C THR A 189 -7.43 -11.20 3.53
N GLU A 190 -8.32 -12.20 3.56
CA GLU A 190 -9.09 -12.64 2.38
C GLU A 190 -10.60 -12.40 2.52
N SER A 191 -11.04 -11.84 3.65
CA SER A 191 -12.44 -11.48 3.88
C SER A 191 -12.55 -10.25 4.80
N LEU A 192 -13.68 -9.55 4.75
CA LEU A 192 -13.90 -8.39 5.62
C LEU A 192 -14.00 -8.77 7.10
N GLU A 193 -14.43 -9.99 7.40
CA GLU A 193 -14.46 -10.54 8.76
C GLU A 193 -13.04 -10.78 9.28
N ALA A 194 -12.16 -11.38 8.48
CA ALA A 194 -10.76 -11.57 8.83
C ALA A 194 -10.02 -10.23 8.95
N TYR A 195 -10.30 -9.29 8.04
CA TYR A 195 -9.81 -7.91 8.10
C TYR A 195 -10.19 -7.22 9.42
N GLU A 196 -11.47 -7.33 9.84
CA GLU A 196 -11.95 -6.76 11.08
C GLU A 196 -11.27 -7.39 12.30
N ALA A 197 -11.20 -8.73 12.33
CA ALA A 197 -10.56 -9.47 13.42
C ALA A 197 -9.09 -9.06 13.56
N GLN A 198 -8.36 -8.98 12.45
CA GLN A 198 -6.94 -8.58 12.45
C GLN A 198 -6.76 -7.13 12.91
N ALA A 199 -7.58 -6.20 12.42
CA ALA A 199 -7.52 -4.81 12.86
C ALA A 199 -7.84 -4.64 14.36
N LEU A 200 -8.82 -5.41 14.85
CA LEU A 200 -9.17 -5.42 16.28
C LEU A 200 -8.06 -6.01 17.14
N GLU A 201 -7.45 -7.12 16.70
CA GLU A 201 -6.31 -7.74 17.38
C GLU A 201 -5.17 -6.73 17.55
N LEU A 202 -4.77 -6.07 16.47
CA LEU A 202 -3.70 -5.08 16.49
C LEU A 202 -4.01 -3.86 17.36
N ALA A 203 -5.29 -3.47 17.44
CA ALA A 203 -5.73 -2.37 18.29
C ALA A 203 -5.79 -2.73 19.78
N THR A 204 -5.92 -4.01 20.11
CA THR A 204 -6.10 -4.50 21.49
C THR A 204 -4.88 -5.25 22.04
N GLN A 205 -3.90 -5.57 21.19
CA GLN A 205 -2.65 -6.23 21.56
C GLN A 205 -1.42 -5.34 21.26
N PRO A 206 -1.08 -4.39 22.15
CA PRO A 206 0.02 -3.43 21.93
C PRO A 206 1.36 -4.08 21.63
N ALA A 207 1.67 -5.24 22.25
CA ALA A 207 2.91 -5.96 22.01
C ALA A 207 3.02 -6.47 20.56
N ARG A 208 1.92 -6.97 19.98
CA ARG A 208 1.87 -7.45 18.60
C ARG A 208 2.06 -6.30 17.61
N LEU A 209 1.38 -5.18 17.85
CA LEU A 209 1.54 -3.99 17.03
C LEU A 209 2.95 -3.40 17.12
N ALA A 210 3.56 -3.38 18.31
CA ALA A 210 4.92 -2.91 18.52
C ALA A 210 5.95 -3.78 17.78
N ASP A 211 5.79 -5.11 17.80
CA ASP A 211 6.63 -6.04 17.02
C ASP A 211 6.54 -5.75 15.51
N LEU A 212 5.34 -5.57 14.97
CA LEU A 212 5.14 -5.23 13.56
C LEU A 212 5.77 -3.88 13.19
N LYS A 213 5.61 -2.85 14.03
CA LYS A 213 6.25 -1.55 13.83
C LYS A 213 7.77 -1.66 13.84
N ALA A 214 8.34 -2.45 14.76
CA ALA A 214 9.79 -2.66 14.84
C ALA A 214 10.32 -3.41 13.61
N ARG A 215 9.65 -4.48 13.18
CA ARG A 215 9.99 -5.22 11.95
C ARG A 215 9.89 -4.34 10.70
N LEU A 216 8.82 -3.55 10.59
CA LEU A 216 8.65 -2.62 9.48
C LEU A 216 9.78 -1.60 9.46
N ALA A 217 10.07 -0.95 10.59
CA ALA A 217 11.16 0.03 10.70
C ALA A 217 12.53 -0.56 10.32
N ALA A 218 12.82 -1.80 10.71
CA ALA A 218 14.04 -2.50 10.31
C ALA A 218 14.07 -2.85 8.82
N SER A 219 12.90 -3.14 8.22
CA SER A 219 12.77 -3.53 6.82
C SER A 219 12.81 -2.34 5.85
N VAL A 220 12.35 -1.14 6.22
CA VAL A 220 12.15 -0.01 5.27
C VAL A 220 13.38 0.30 4.42
N GLN A 221 14.59 0.22 4.98
CA GLN A 221 15.84 0.53 4.28
C GLN A 221 16.37 -0.61 3.39
N THR A 222 15.83 -1.83 3.55
CA THR A 222 16.33 -3.05 2.87
C THR A 222 15.25 -3.77 2.06
N ALA A 223 13.99 -3.42 2.26
CA ALA A 223 12.85 -4.00 1.59
C ALA A 223 12.90 -3.67 0.08
N PRO A 224 12.74 -4.66 -0.81
CA PRO A 224 12.68 -4.41 -2.25
C PRO A 224 11.65 -3.36 -2.67
N LEU A 225 10.60 -3.14 -1.87
CA LEU A 225 9.59 -2.12 -2.13
C LEU A 225 10.19 -0.70 -2.27
N PHE A 226 11.25 -0.42 -1.52
CA PHE A 226 11.91 0.89 -1.46
C PHE A 226 13.33 0.85 -2.05
N ASP A 227 13.69 -0.19 -2.79
CA ASP A 227 14.92 -0.20 -3.58
C ASP A 227 14.60 0.26 -5.02
N THR A 228 14.65 1.58 -5.23
CA THR A 228 14.36 2.20 -6.52
C THR A 228 15.32 1.71 -7.62
N ASP A 229 16.61 1.49 -7.29
CA ASP A 229 17.60 1.06 -8.28
C ASP A 229 17.40 -0.42 -8.68
N LEU A 230 17.07 -1.29 -7.72
CA LEU A 230 16.65 -2.66 -8.01
C LEU A 230 15.45 -2.68 -8.93
N THR A 231 14.41 -1.90 -8.61
CA THR A 231 13.20 -1.81 -9.43
C THR A 231 13.52 -1.29 -10.84
N ARG A 232 14.37 -0.26 -10.96
CA ARG A 232 14.86 0.25 -12.25
C ARG A 232 15.51 -0.85 -13.08
N ARG A 233 16.43 -1.64 -12.51
CA ARG A 233 17.11 -2.74 -13.20
C ARG A 233 16.11 -3.81 -13.70
N HIS A 234 15.09 -4.13 -12.91
CA HIS A 234 14.04 -5.07 -13.33
C HIS A 234 13.20 -4.53 -14.49
N ILE A 235 12.79 -3.27 -14.43
CA ILE A 235 12.00 -2.63 -15.49
C ILE A 235 12.81 -2.55 -16.80
N GLU A 236 14.07 -2.12 -16.73
CA GLU A 236 14.96 -2.06 -17.91
C GLU A 236 15.16 -3.44 -18.55
N ALA A 237 15.32 -4.48 -17.74
CA ALA A 237 15.43 -5.86 -18.23
C ALA A 237 14.13 -6.31 -18.92
N ALA A 238 12.96 -6.00 -18.34
CA ALA A 238 11.67 -6.27 -18.95
C ALA A 238 11.52 -5.58 -20.31
N TYR A 239 11.85 -4.29 -20.40
CA TYR A 239 11.77 -3.54 -21.65
C TYR A 239 12.72 -4.10 -22.71
N THR A 240 13.94 -4.48 -22.32
CA THR A 240 14.91 -5.10 -23.24
C THR A 240 14.37 -6.42 -23.80
N ILE A 241 13.75 -7.25 -22.96
CA ILE A 241 13.14 -8.52 -23.39
C ILE A 241 11.97 -8.28 -24.36
N ALA A 242 11.07 -7.35 -24.01
CA ALA A 242 9.92 -7.00 -24.85
C ALA A 242 10.36 -6.43 -26.21
N TRP A 243 11.35 -5.55 -26.21
CA TRP A 243 11.91 -4.95 -27.42
C TRP A 243 12.61 -5.98 -28.30
N ALA A 244 13.44 -6.86 -27.72
CA ALA A 244 14.12 -7.90 -28.49
C ALA A 244 13.13 -8.89 -29.14
N ARG A 245 12.01 -9.21 -28.47
CA ARG A 245 10.91 -10.00 -29.07
C ARG A 245 10.29 -9.28 -30.27
N HIS A 246 10.00 -7.99 -30.12
CA HIS A 246 9.45 -7.17 -31.20
C HIS A 246 10.39 -7.13 -32.41
N GLN A 247 11.69 -6.91 -32.20
CA GLN A 247 12.68 -6.91 -33.28
C GLN A 247 12.77 -8.23 -34.04
N ARG A 248 12.48 -9.36 -33.38
CA ARG A 248 12.45 -10.70 -34.00
C ARG A 248 11.11 -11.04 -34.68
N GLY A 249 10.13 -10.14 -34.65
CA GLY A 249 8.78 -10.40 -35.15
C GLY A 249 8.03 -11.49 -34.36
N GLU A 250 8.45 -11.77 -33.13
CA GLU A 250 7.83 -12.80 -32.30
C GLU A 250 6.49 -12.32 -31.71
N PRO A 251 5.52 -13.22 -31.48
CA PRO A 251 4.31 -12.85 -30.77
C PRO A 251 4.63 -12.40 -29.35
N ARG A 252 3.86 -11.43 -28.88
CA ARG A 252 3.85 -10.94 -27.50
C ARG A 252 3.56 -12.12 -26.57
N LYS A 253 4.26 -12.22 -25.44
CA LYS A 253 4.03 -13.27 -24.43
C LYS A 253 4.23 -12.73 -23.02
N PRO A 254 3.61 -13.34 -22.00
CA PRO A 254 3.90 -13.00 -20.61
C PRO A 254 5.38 -13.28 -20.31
N SER A 255 5.97 -12.50 -19.40
CA SER A 255 7.37 -12.65 -19.02
C SER A 255 7.63 -12.20 -17.59
N THR A 256 8.70 -12.71 -16.99
CA THR A 256 9.20 -12.27 -15.68
C THR A 256 10.51 -11.52 -15.85
N SER A 257 10.66 -10.36 -15.23
CA SER A 257 11.89 -9.57 -15.30
C SER A 257 12.95 -10.08 -14.32
N ASN A 258 13.71 -11.11 -14.71
CA ASN A 258 14.92 -11.47 -13.99
C ASN A 258 16.13 -10.88 -14.72
N PRO A 259 16.87 -9.92 -14.14
CA PRO A 259 18.11 -9.46 -14.74
C PRO A 259 19.05 -10.67 -14.81
N SER A 260 19.56 -10.96 -16.01
CA SER A 260 20.67 -11.90 -16.14
C SER A 260 21.80 -11.43 -15.22
N PRO A 261 22.41 -12.29 -14.39
CA PRO A 261 23.57 -11.89 -13.62
C PRO A 261 24.61 -11.38 -14.62
N ARG A 262 25.02 -10.11 -14.47
CA ARG A 262 26.10 -9.56 -15.28
C ARG A 262 27.29 -10.52 -15.12
N ARG A 263 27.73 -11.16 -16.20
CA ARG A 263 29.04 -11.80 -16.21
C ARG A 263 30.04 -10.69 -15.90
N CYS A 264 30.58 -10.68 -14.68
CA CYS A 264 31.78 -9.91 -14.38
C CYS A 264 32.85 -10.37 -15.38
N GLY A 265 33.12 -9.54 -16.39
CA GLY A 265 34.23 -9.74 -17.30
C GLY A 265 35.53 -9.52 -16.53
N CYS A 266 36.00 -10.53 -15.82
CA CYS A 266 37.40 -10.59 -15.41
C CYS A 266 38.24 -10.86 -16.67
N ALA A 267 38.85 -9.80 -17.18
CA ALA A 267 40.02 -9.88 -18.04
C ALA A 267 41.03 -8.80 -17.61
N CYS A 268 41.52 -8.89 -16.37
CA CYS A 268 42.83 -8.34 -16.05
C CYS A 268 43.87 -9.32 -16.60
N ALA A 269 44.35 -9.03 -17.81
CA ALA A 269 45.57 -9.62 -18.33
C ALA A 269 46.77 -9.02 -17.59
N CYS A 270 47.24 -9.67 -16.54
CA CYS A 270 48.63 -9.52 -16.11
C CYS A 270 49.51 -10.25 -17.13
N ARG A 271 50.27 -9.50 -17.93
CA ARG A 271 51.46 -10.04 -18.60
C ARG A 271 52.66 -9.81 -17.69
N ALA A 272 53.48 -10.86 -17.65
CA ALA A 272 54.73 -10.98 -16.91
C ALA A 272 55.78 -9.95 -17.32
#